data_AF-A0A7S1IPR5-F1
#
_entry.id   AF-A0A7S1IPR5-F1
#
_cell.length_a   1.000
_cell.length_b   1.000
_cell.length_c   1.000
_cell.angle_alpha   90.00
_cell.angle_beta   90.00
_cell.angle_gamma   90.00
#
_symmetry.space_group_name_H-M   'P 1'
#
loop_
_entity.id
_entity.type
_entity.pdbx_description
1 polymer ?
#
loop_
_entity_poly.entity_id
_entity_poly.type
_entity_poly.pdbx_seq_one_letter_code
_entity_poly.pdbx_strand_id
1 'polypeptide(L)'
;VSREGRPLLPPEDCLRMIEATEGVASARGGWTSNRHHVPTTDIPVHEVPCVRALMGRMCSEYLFPAVAAQYGVPASSIRVIDAFVVKYTASRQSHLPVHTDQSQFSMTVALNGPDQYEGGGTYFVDLDRPLNCAA
;
A
#
# COMPACT_ATOMS: atom_id res chain seq x y z
N VAL A 1 6.90 0.68 16.25
CA VAL A 1 7.11 -0.45 15.32
C VAL A 1 5.95 -1.43 15.51
N SER A 2 5.32 -1.88 14.42
CA SER A 2 4.21 -2.84 14.47
C SER A 2 4.54 -4.00 15.42
N ARG A 3 3.61 -4.33 16.31
CA ARG A 3 3.73 -5.48 17.22
C ARG A 3 2.67 -6.47 16.79
N GLU A 4 2.98 -7.75 16.93
CA GLU A 4 2.00 -8.83 16.72
C GLU A 4 0.69 -8.51 17.46
N GLY A 5 -0.44 -8.60 16.75
CA GLY A 5 -1.76 -8.26 17.28
C GLY A 5 -2.10 -6.77 17.42
N ARG A 6 -1.24 -5.83 16.96
CA ARG A 6 -1.56 -4.40 16.90
C ARG A 6 -1.44 -3.86 15.47
N PRO A 7 -2.54 -3.44 14.84
CA PRO A 7 -2.50 -2.98 13.46
C PRO A 7 -1.71 -1.67 13.34
N LEU A 8 -1.04 -1.49 12.20
CA LEU A 8 -0.30 -0.28 11.86
C LEU A 8 -1.22 0.95 11.78
N LEU A 9 -2.39 0.74 11.20
CA LEU A 9 -3.45 1.74 11.06
C LEU A 9 -4.71 1.23 11.76
N PRO A 10 -5.48 2.10 12.42
CA PRO A 10 -6.80 1.72 12.89
C PRO A 10 -7.70 1.27 11.72
N PRO A 11 -8.53 0.21 11.88
CA PRO A 11 -9.41 -0.27 10.81
C PRO A 11 -10.31 0.83 10.21
N GLU A 12 -10.77 1.77 11.04
CA GLU A 12 -11.56 2.92 10.61
C GLU A 12 -10.78 3.85 9.68
N ASP A 13 -9.48 4.01 9.89
CA ASP A 13 -8.63 4.82 9.01
C ASP A 13 -8.41 4.11 7.67
N CYS A 14 -8.27 2.78 7.67
CA CYS A 14 -8.23 2.00 6.44
C CYS A 14 -9.54 2.11 5.64
N LEU A 15 -10.69 2.00 6.30
CA LEU A 15 -12.00 2.18 5.68
C LEU A 15 -12.14 3.57 5.06
N ARG A 16 -11.75 4.62 5.80
CA ARG A 16 -11.75 6.00 5.28
C ARG A 16 -10.84 6.17 4.07
N MET A 17 -9.69 5.48 4.03
CA MET A 17 -8.81 5.51 2.86
C MET A 17 -9.48 4.85 1.64
N ILE A 18 -10.16 3.72 1.84
CA ILE A 18 -10.90 3.02 0.79
C ILE A 18 -12.01 3.92 0.25
N GLU A 19 -12.89 4.42 1.13
CA GLU A 19 -14.04 5.25 0.74
C GLU A 19 -13.61 6.54 0.02
N ALA A 20 -12.58 7.22 0.53
CA ALA A 20 -12.06 8.43 -0.11
C ALA A 20 -11.47 8.14 -1.50
N THR A 21 -10.77 7.02 -1.64
CA THR A 21 -10.19 6.61 -2.93
C THR A 21 -11.28 6.21 -3.93
N GLU A 22 -12.27 5.42 -3.53
CA GLU A 22 -13.42 5.07 -4.38
C GLU A 22 -14.22 6.31 -4.78
N GLY A 23 -14.39 7.28 -3.88
CA GLY A 23 -15.03 8.57 -4.16
C GLY A 23 -14.30 9.35 -5.26
N VAL A 24 -12.96 9.44 -5.17
CA VAL A 24 -12.14 10.06 -6.22
C VAL A 24 -12.22 9.28 -7.53
N ALA A 25 -12.17 7.94 -7.48
CA ALA A 25 -12.34 7.08 -8.64
C ALA A 25 -13.67 7.38 -9.36
N SER A 26 -14.77 7.40 -8.62
CA SER A 26 -16.10 7.68 -9.16
C SER A 26 -16.20 9.08 -9.75
N ALA A 27 -15.64 10.09 -9.08
CA ALA A 27 -15.72 11.49 -9.53
C ALA A 27 -14.93 11.74 -10.83
N ARG A 28 -13.85 11.00 -11.07
CA ARG A 28 -12.97 11.17 -12.25
C ARG A 28 -13.25 10.18 -13.40
N GLY A 29 -14.30 9.37 -13.29
CA GLY A 29 -14.67 8.39 -14.31
C GLY A 29 -13.95 7.03 -14.23
N GLY A 30 -13.25 6.76 -13.13
CA GLY A 30 -12.73 5.44 -12.79
C GLY A 30 -11.32 5.41 -12.20
N TRP A 31 -10.84 4.18 -12.01
CA TRP A 31 -9.46 3.87 -11.62
C TRP A 31 -8.52 4.05 -12.82
N THR A 32 -7.26 4.44 -12.58
CA THR A 32 -6.23 4.48 -13.63
C THR A 32 -5.60 3.11 -13.78
N SER A 33 -5.21 2.71 -14.99
CA SER A 33 -4.68 1.36 -15.26
C SER A 33 -3.41 1.34 -16.12
N ASN A 34 -2.77 2.49 -16.33
CA ASN A 34 -1.61 2.63 -17.21
C ASN A 34 -0.55 3.57 -16.62
N ARG A 35 -0.40 3.55 -15.30
CA ARG A 35 0.71 4.20 -14.60
C ARG A 35 1.84 3.18 -14.48
N HIS A 36 3.10 3.65 -14.46
CA HIS A 36 4.31 2.82 -14.30
C HIS A 36 4.65 1.87 -15.44
N HIS A 37 5.83 1.25 -15.35
CA HIS A 37 6.29 0.25 -16.31
C HIS A 37 5.54 -1.08 -16.19
N VAL A 38 5.20 -1.48 -14.95
CA VAL A 38 4.36 -2.64 -14.64
C VAL A 38 3.05 -2.10 -14.06
N PRO A 39 2.00 -1.95 -14.88
CA PRO A 39 0.87 -1.11 -14.51
C PRO A 39 -0.07 -1.76 -13.51
N THR A 40 -0.56 -0.94 -12.58
CA THR A 40 -1.61 -1.29 -11.62
C THR A 40 -2.91 -0.52 -11.87
N THR A 41 -4.02 -1.10 -11.39
CA THR A 41 -5.32 -0.45 -11.24
C THR A 41 -5.27 0.34 -9.95
N ASP A 42 -4.94 1.62 -10.04
CA ASP A 42 -4.58 2.41 -8.86
C ASP A 42 -5.10 3.86 -8.91
N ILE A 43 -4.93 4.56 -7.78
CA ILE A 43 -5.05 6.01 -7.65
C ILE A 43 -3.83 6.56 -6.89
N PRO A 44 -3.16 7.62 -7.37
CA PRO A 44 -2.07 8.23 -6.64
C PRO A 44 -2.55 8.86 -5.33
N VAL A 45 -1.83 8.64 -4.24
CA VAL A 45 -2.19 9.16 -2.91
C VAL A 45 -2.31 10.69 -2.90
N HIS A 46 -1.50 11.40 -3.71
CA HIS A 46 -1.54 12.86 -3.75
C HIS A 46 -2.83 13.44 -4.35
N GLU A 47 -3.60 12.63 -5.09
CA GLU A 47 -4.91 13.01 -5.62
C GLU A 47 -6.04 12.82 -4.59
N VAL A 48 -5.77 12.16 -3.46
CA VAL A 48 -6.76 11.87 -2.42
C VAL A 48 -6.31 12.52 -1.10
N PRO A 49 -6.69 13.79 -0.82
CA PRO A 49 -6.12 14.56 0.30
C PRO A 49 -6.21 13.89 1.67
N CYS A 50 -7.33 13.20 1.96
CA CYS A 50 -7.50 12.46 3.21
C CYS A 50 -6.48 11.33 3.35
N VAL A 51 -6.29 10.55 2.28
CA VAL A 51 -5.33 9.45 2.22
C VAL A 51 -3.90 9.98 2.32
N ARG A 52 -3.59 11.12 1.67
CA ARG A 52 -2.28 11.79 1.80
C ARG A 52 -1.97 12.18 3.25
N ALA A 53 -2.94 12.72 3.98
CA ALA A 53 -2.75 13.09 5.38
C ALA A 53 -2.56 11.86 6.29
N LEU A 54 -3.34 10.81 6.07
CA LEU A 54 -3.23 9.53 6.78
C LEU A 54 -1.87 8.86 6.54
N MET A 55 -1.45 8.82 5.27
CA MET A 55 -0.14 8.30 4.88
C MET A 55 1.00 9.11 5.51
N GLY A 56 0.90 10.44 5.54
CA GLY A 56 1.91 11.30 6.15
C GLY A 56 2.16 10.93 7.62
N ARG A 57 1.08 10.76 8.40
CA ARG A 57 1.17 10.30 9.81
C ARG A 57 1.75 8.90 9.90
N MET A 58 1.25 7.95 9.09
CA MET A 58 1.73 6.57 9.03
C MET A 58 3.26 6.51 8.80
N CYS A 59 3.75 7.31 7.85
CA CYS A 59 5.16 7.39 7.52
C CYS A 59 5.99 7.96 8.68
N SER A 60 5.60 9.12 9.23
CA SER A 60 6.39 9.78 10.27
C SER A 60 6.39 9.05 11.60
N GLU A 61 5.25 8.47 11.99
CA GLU A 61 5.08 7.85 13.31
C GLU A 61 5.56 6.39 13.34
N TYR A 62 5.49 5.68 12.20
CA TYR A 62 5.71 4.23 12.18
C TYR A 62 6.73 3.78 11.14
N LEU A 63 6.52 4.08 9.86
CA LEU A 63 7.33 3.47 8.79
C LEU A 63 8.76 4.00 8.76
N PHE A 64 8.96 5.32 8.81
CA PHE A 64 10.32 5.89 8.78
C PHE A 64 11.14 5.49 10.02
N PRO A 65 10.60 5.54 11.25
CA PRO A 65 11.30 4.99 12.41
C PRO A 65 11.62 3.50 12.28
N ALA A 66 10.71 2.69 11.72
CA ALA A 66 10.94 1.26 11.56
C ALA A 66 12.07 0.96 10.55
N VAL A 67 12.05 1.62 9.39
CA VAL A 67 13.12 1.48 8.38
C VAL A 67 14.46 1.98 8.94
N ALA A 68 14.46 3.12 9.62
CA ALA A 68 15.65 3.68 10.26
C ALA A 68 16.27 2.71 11.27
N ALA A 69 15.46 2.12 12.14
CA ALA A 69 15.91 1.15 13.12
C ALA A 69 16.40 -0.16 12.48
N GLN A 70 15.69 -0.66 11.45
CA GLN A 70 16.01 -1.93 10.80
C GLN A 70 17.31 -1.86 9.98
N TYR A 71 17.57 -0.74 9.31
CA TYR A 71 18.65 -0.61 8.33
C TYR A 71 19.74 0.39 8.75
N GLY A 72 19.65 1.01 9.92
CA GLY A 72 20.66 1.92 10.44
C GLY A 72 20.78 3.23 9.67
N VAL A 73 19.70 3.70 9.04
CA VAL A 73 19.65 4.96 8.27
C VAL A 73 18.93 6.06 9.04
N PRO A 74 19.27 7.35 8.88
CA PRO A 74 18.52 8.43 9.52
C PRO A 74 17.07 8.48 9.01
N ALA A 75 16.08 8.47 9.91
CA ALA A 75 14.67 8.62 9.51
C ALA A 75 14.43 9.91 8.70
N SER A 76 15.19 10.97 8.99
CA SER A 76 15.15 12.25 8.29
C SER A 76 15.71 12.21 6.86
N SER A 77 16.38 11.15 6.43
CA SER A 77 16.83 10.97 5.04
C SER A 77 15.84 10.17 4.18
N ILE A 78 14.83 9.54 4.78
CA ILE A 78 13.84 8.73 4.06
C ILE A 78 12.83 9.65 3.37
N ARG A 79 12.50 9.37 2.11
CA ARG A 79 11.52 10.13 1.31
C ARG A 79 10.58 9.17 0.60
N VAL A 80 9.34 9.59 0.42
CA VAL A 80 8.36 8.93 -0.45
C VAL A 80 8.57 9.49 -1.86
N ILE A 81 8.97 8.63 -2.80
CA ILE A 81 9.10 8.99 -4.21
C ILE A 81 7.78 8.79 -4.97
N ASP A 82 7.00 7.79 -4.56
CA ASP A 82 5.70 7.48 -5.12
C ASP A 82 4.83 6.75 -4.09
N ALA A 83 3.52 6.95 -4.18
CA ALA A 83 2.54 6.33 -3.30
C ALA A 83 1.17 6.30 -3.99
N PHE A 84 0.54 5.14 -3.97
CA PHE A 84 -0.74 4.91 -4.62
C PHE A 84 -1.52 3.80 -3.90
N VAL A 85 -2.84 3.87 -4.00
CA VAL A 85 -3.75 2.80 -3.55
C VAL A 85 -4.04 1.92 -4.74
N VAL A 86 -3.81 0.61 -4.60
CA VAL A 86 -4.07 -0.39 -5.65
C VAL A 86 -5.36 -1.13 -5.35
N LYS A 87 -6.16 -1.42 -6.38
CA LYS A 87 -7.36 -2.26 -6.31
C LYS A 87 -7.22 -3.49 -7.18
N TYR A 88 -7.24 -4.65 -6.54
CA TYR A 88 -7.31 -5.94 -7.22
C TYR A 88 -8.75 -6.44 -7.30
N THR A 89 -9.14 -6.97 -8.45
CA THR A 89 -10.42 -7.68 -8.62
C THR A 89 -10.24 -8.90 -9.52
N ALA A 90 -11.01 -9.96 -9.27
CA ALA A 90 -10.95 -11.19 -10.07
C ALA A 90 -11.27 -10.96 -11.57
N SER A 91 -12.14 -9.99 -11.88
CA SER A 91 -12.60 -9.68 -13.24
C SER A 91 -11.75 -8.66 -14.00
N ARG A 92 -10.84 -7.96 -13.33
CA ARG A 92 -9.95 -6.96 -13.96
C ARG A 92 -8.51 -7.36 -13.71
N GLN A 93 -7.82 -6.66 -12.82
CA GLN A 93 -6.47 -7.00 -12.44
C GLN A 93 -6.49 -7.88 -11.19
N SER A 94 -6.27 -9.18 -11.39
CA SER A 94 -6.25 -10.17 -10.31
C SER A 94 -4.85 -10.46 -9.77
N HIS A 95 -3.81 -10.04 -10.48
CA HIS A 95 -2.41 -10.21 -10.07
C HIS A 95 -1.53 -9.14 -10.73
N LEU A 96 -0.28 -9.07 -10.27
CA LEU A 96 0.78 -8.29 -10.87
C LEU A 96 1.95 -9.23 -11.20
N PRO A 97 2.51 -9.22 -12.42
CA PRO A 97 3.65 -10.06 -12.77
C PRO A 97 4.87 -9.81 -11.86
N VAL A 98 5.77 -10.78 -11.78
CA VAL A 98 7.05 -10.60 -11.05
C VAL A 98 7.82 -9.42 -11.63
N HIS A 99 8.28 -8.54 -10.76
CA HIS A 99 9.02 -7.33 -11.12
C HIS A 99 9.86 -6.84 -9.94
N THR A 100 10.68 -5.82 -10.20
CA THR A 100 11.42 -5.07 -9.18
C THR A 100 10.91 -3.63 -9.17
N ASP A 101 10.67 -3.10 -7.98
CA ASP A 101 10.28 -1.71 -7.82
C ASP A 101 11.45 -0.76 -8.07
N GLN A 102 11.14 0.45 -8.55
CA GLN A 102 12.12 1.51 -8.76
C GLN A 102 12.36 2.33 -7.49
N SER A 103 12.50 1.66 -6.35
CA SER A 103 12.68 2.26 -5.02
C SER A 103 13.84 1.56 -4.27
N GLN A 104 14.38 2.20 -3.23
CA GLN A 104 15.28 1.53 -2.30
C GLN A 104 14.53 0.64 -1.30
N PHE A 105 13.32 1.07 -0.93
CA PHE A 105 12.44 0.37 -0.02
C PHE A 105 11.01 0.48 -0.54
N SER A 106 10.31 -0.65 -0.56
CA SER A 106 8.88 -0.72 -0.86
C SER A 106 8.11 -1.18 0.37
N MET A 107 6.93 -0.59 0.55
CA MET A 107 6.03 -0.88 1.66
C MET A 107 4.64 -1.18 1.10
N THR A 108 4.09 -2.34 1.44
CA THR A 108 2.71 -2.70 1.12
C THR A 108 1.91 -2.69 2.42
N VAL A 109 0.75 -2.03 2.40
CA VAL A 109 -0.17 -1.94 3.55
C VAL A 109 -1.54 -2.43 3.09
N ALA A 110 -2.04 -3.49 3.72
CA ALA A 110 -3.39 -3.98 3.46
C ALA A 110 -4.42 -2.98 4.03
N LEU A 111 -5.44 -2.65 3.23
CA LEU A 111 -6.50 -1.70 3.63
C LEU A 111 -7.82 -2.39 3.96
N ASN A 112 -8.08 -3.59 3.43
CA ASN A 112 -9.26 -4.38 3.74
C ASN A 112 -8.87 -5.72 4.39
N GLY A 113 -9.82 -6.33 5.09
CA GLY A 113 -9.63 -7.60 5.79
C GLY A 113 -9.54 -8.79 4.84
N PRO A 114 -8.89 -9.89 5.27
CA PRO A 114 -8.78 -11.12 4.48
C PRO A 114 -10.12 -11.83 4.27
N ASP A 115 -11.17 -11.45 5.01
CA ASP A 115 -12.55 -11.89 4.81
C ASP A 115 -13.23 -11.22 3.61
N GLN A 116 -12.59 -10.22 2.99
CA GLN A 116 -13.13 -9.46 1.86
C GLN A 116 -12.52 -9.85 0.50
N TYR A 117 -11.60 -10.83 0.47
CA TYR A 117 -11.02 -11.38 -0.75
C TYR A 117 -10.52 -12.81 -0.52
N GLU A 118 -10.32 -13.56 -1.60
CA GLU A 118 -9.74 -14.91 -1.56
C GLU A 118 -8.37 -14.93 -2.26
N GLY A 119 -7.40 -15.61 -1.67
CA GLY A 119 -6.03 -15.72 -2.20
C GLY A 119 -5.18 -14.47 -1.94
N GLY A 120 -4.28 -14.14 -2.86
CA GLY A 120 -3.47 -12.93 -2.81
C GLY A 120 -2.21 -13.02 -1.95
N GLY A 121 -1.68 -11.83 -1.61
CA GLY A 121 -0.41 -11.65 -0.92
C GLY A 121 0.71 -11.11 -1.80
N THR A 122 1.90 -11.01 -1.21
CA THR A 122 3.11 -10.61 -1.93
C THR A 122 4.02 -11.81 -2.10
N TYR A 123 4.13 -12.31 -3.34
CA TYR A 123 5.03 -13.40 -3.68
C TYR A 123 6.48 -12.91 -3.81
N PHE A 124 7.40 -13.54 -3.08
CA PHE A 124 8.83 -13.29 -3.21
C PHE A 124 9.49 -14.49 -3.88
N VAL A 125 10.11 -14.27 -5.05
CA VAL A 125 10.71 -15.32 -5.89
C VAL A 125 11.70 -16.18 -5.10
N ASP A 126 12.58 -15.54 -4.34
CA ASP A 126 13.61 -16.24 -3.57
C ASP A 126 13.06 -17.05 -2.37
N LEU A 127 11.84 -16.73 -1.94
CA LEU A 127 11.15 -17.47 -0.86
C LEU A 127 10.21 -18.55 -1.40
N ASP A 128 9.93 -18.56 -2.71
CA ASP A 128 8.98 -19.45 -3.39
C ASP A 128 7.62 -19.56 -2.68
N ARG A 129 7.16 -18.43 -2.11
CA ARG A 129 5.85 -18.36 -1.41
C ARG A 129 5.34 -16.93 -1.28
N PRO A 130 4.01 -16.74 -1.19
CA PRO A 130 3.44 -15.47 -0.77
C PRO A 130 3.70 -15.21 0.72
N LEU A 131 4.01 -13.96 1.05
CA LEU A 131 3.94 -13.44 2.40
C LEU A 131 2.64 -12.63 2.55
N ASN A 132 1.86 -13.00 3.56
CA ASN A 132 0.65 -12.29 3.98
C ASN A 132 0.90 -11.70 5.36
N CYS A 133 0.41 -10.49 5.60
CA CYS A 133 0.28 -10.01 6.97
C CYS A 133 -0.76 -10.89 7.67
N ALA A 134 -0.33 -11.66 8.67
CA ALA A 134 -1.25 -12.39 9.53
C ALA A 134 -2.14 -11.37 10.25
N ALA A 135 -3.45 -11.63 10.29
CA ALA A 135 -4.42 -10.86 11.06
C ALA A 135 -4.18 -11.04 12.57
#